data_AF-A0A957B7T6-F1
#
_entry.id   AF-A0A957B7T6-F1
#
_cell.length_a   1.000
_cell.length_b   1.000
_cell.length_c   1.000
_cell.angle_alpha   90.00
_cell.angle_beta   90.00
_cell.angle_gamma   90.00
#
_symmetry.space_group_name_H-M   'P 1'
#
loop_
_entity.id
_entity.type
_entity.pdbx_description
1 polymer ?
#
loop_
_entity_poly.entity_id
_entity_poly.type
_entity_poly.pdbx_seq_one_letter_code
_entity_poly.pdbx_strand_id
1 'polypeptide(L)'
;MKANDDLPVVTFETREQLRAWLMENHATSAGIWLRIYKKASGVQSVAFEEVLDEGLCFGWSESMRRKGDEQSYLQKFTPRRTKGTTSKRNLEHAKRLIEEGKMMPAGLRALGMA
;
A
#
# COMPACT_ATOMS: atom_id res chain seq x y z
N MET A 1 15.23 -10.68 13.39
CA MET A 1 13.81 -10.88 13.77
C MET A 1 12.94 -11.04 12.53
N LYS A 2 12.45 -12.26 12.24
CA LYS A 2 11.50 -12.54 11.14
C LYS A 2 10.05 -12.35 11.64
N ALA A 3 9.64 -11.11 11.91
CA ALA A 3 8.33 -10.82 12.53
C ALA A 3 7.18 -10.59 11.51
N ASN A 4 7.37 -10.91 10.23
CA ASN A 4 6.44 -10.49 9.18
C ASN A 4 5.96 -11.63 8.25
N ASP A 5 6.18 -12.89 8.62
CA ASP A 5 5.63 -14.03 7.88
C ASP A 5 4.17 -14.34 8.27
N ASP A 6 3.72 -13.92 9.45
CA ASP A 6 2.38 -14.20 10.00
C ASP A 6 1.35 -13.08 9.76
N LEU A 7 1.59 -12.20 8.78
CA LEU A 7 0.59 -11.16 8.46
C LEU A 7 -0.63 -11.79 7.77
N PRO A 8 -1.86 -11.32 8.04
CA PRO A 8 -3.03 -11.85 7.36
C PRO A 8 -2.99 -11.52 5.86
N VAL A 9 -3.51 -12.44 5.04
CA VAL A 9 -3.70 -12.23 3.61
C VAL A 9 -5.04 -11.53 3.38
N VAL A 10 -5.04 -10.39 2.71
CA VAL A 10 -6.25 -9.60 2.44
C VAL A 10 -6.31 -9.25 0.96
N THR A 11 -7.52 -9.22 0.40
CA THR A 11 -7.78 -8.94 -1.01
C THR A 11 -8.70 -7.74 -1.13
N PHE A 12 -8.49 -6.89 -2.13
CA PHE A 12 -9.39 -5.79 -2.47
C PHE A 12 -9.65 -5.79 -3.97
N GLU A 13 -10.91 -5.64 -4.35
CA GLU A 13 -11.35 -5.58 -5.75
C GLU A 13 -11.13 -4.18 -6.34
N THR A 14 -11.24 -3.14 -5.52
CA THR A 14 -11.12 -1.74 -5.95
C THR A 14 -10.21 -0.92 -5.04
N ARG A 15 -9.76 0.23 -5.56
CA ARG A 15 -9.02 1.24 -4.81
C ARG A 15 -9.81 1.75 -3.60
N GLU A 16 -11.11 1.93 -3.73
CA GLU A 16 -11.98 2.46 -2.68
C GLU A 16 -12.05 1.49 -1.49
N GLN A 17 -12.13 0.18 -1.75
CA GLN A 17 -12.12 -0.83 -0.70
C GLN A 17 -10.78 -0.82 0.06
N LEU A 18 -9.64 -0.72 -0.65
CA LEU A 18 -8.33 -0.58 -0.02
C LEU A 18 -8.24 0.69 0.83
N ARG A 19 -8.70 1.82 0.30
CA ARG A 19 -8.70 3.10 1.01
C ARG A 19 -9.56 3.04 2.27
N ALA A 20 -10.76 2.48 2.19
CA ALA A 20 -11.65 2.29 3.33
C ALA A 20 -10.96 1.47 4.44
N TRP A 21 -10.35 0.35 4.07
CA TRP A 21 -9.58 -0.46 5.02
C TRP A 21 -8.43 0.32 5.66
N LEU A 22 -7.68 1.12 4.88
CA LEU A 22 -6.62 1.96 5.42
C LEU A 22 -7.13 3.05 6.36
N MET A 23 -8.27 3.68 6.06
CA MET A 23 -8.87 4.68 6.97
C MET A 23 -9.08 4.09 8.37
N GLU A 24 -9.55 2.84 8.46
CA GLU A 24 -9.81 2.17 9.73
C GLU A 24 -8.55 1.57 10.37
N ASN A 25 -7.60 1.08 9.58
CA ASN A 25 -6.53 0.20 10.07
C ASN A 25 -5.12 0.79 10.03
N HIS A 26 -4.90 1.92 9.34
CA HIS A 26 -3.53 2.41 9.06
C HIS A 26 -2.69 2.70 10.31
N ALA A 27 -3.34 3.05 11.42
CA ALA A 27 -2.67 3.43 12.67
C ALA A 27 -2.45 2.26 13.63
N THR A 28 -3.20 1.16 13.50
CA THR A 28 -3.25 0.05 14.47
C THR A 28 -2.75 -1.27 13.90
N SER A 29 -2.86 -1.48 12.58
CA SER A 29 -2.44 -2.72 11.93
C SER A 29 -0.91 -2.79 11.76
N ALA A 30 -0.34 -3.97 12.05
CA ALA A 30 1.06 -4.29 11.75
C ALA A 30 1.34 -4.50 10.24
N GLY A 31 0.27 -4.57 9.44
CA GLY A 31 0.30 -4.75 7.99
C GLY A 31 -0.39 -6.03 7.52
N ILE A 32 -0.34 -6.25 6.21
CA ILE A 32 -1.00 -7.35 5.52
C ILE A 32 -0.11 -7.91 4.40
N TRP A 33 -0.42 -9.13 3.99
CA TRP A 33 -0.09 -9.62 2.66
C TRP A 33 -1.26 -9.30 1.73
N LEU A 34 -1.12 -8.25 0.93
CA LEU A 34 -2.15 -7.84 -0.01
C LEU A 34 -2.09 -8.75 -1.24
N ARG A 35 -3.15 -9.53 -1.49
CA ARG A 35 -3.27 -10.35 -2.69
C ARG A 35 -3.70 -9.48 -3.87
N ILE A 36 -2.91 -9.50 -4.92
CA ILE A 36 -3.19 -8.81 -6.19
C ILE A 36 -3.35 -9.86 -7.28
N TYR A 37 -4.50 -9.88 -7.94
CA TYR A 37 -4.71 -10.71 -9.11
C TYR A 37 -4.03 -10.12 -10.35
N LYS A 38 -3.44 -10.98 -11.17
CA LYS A 38 -2.78 -10.59 -12.42
C LYS A 38 -3.87 -10.19 -13.42
N LYS A 39 -3.61 -9.17 -14.26
CA LYS A 39 -4.57 -8.74 -15.31
C LYS A 39 -5.05 -9.90 -16.19
N ALA A 40 -4.19 -10.88 -16.48
CA ALA A 40 -4.51 -12.05 -17.30
C ALA A 40 -5.44 -13.08 -16.62
N SER A 41 -5.69 -12.99 -15.31
CA SER A 41 -6.60 -13.94 -14.63
C SER A 41 -8.08 -13.66 -14.89
N GLY A 42 -8.43 -12.46 -15.36
CA GLY A 42 -9.83 -12.02 -15.49
C GLY A 42 -10.53 -11.72 -14.16
N VAL A 43 -9.84 -11.88 -13.03
CA VAL A 43 -10.37 -11.59 -11.69
C VAL A 43 -10.15 -10.12 -11.37
N GLN A 44 -11.21 -9.42 -10.96
CA GLN A 44 -11.11 -8.02 -10.53
C GLN A 44 -10.23 -7.88 -9.29
N SER A 45 -9.35 -6.88 -9.30
CA SER A 45 -8.40 -6.64 -8.23
C SER A 45 -7.89 -5.21 -8.31
N VAL A 46 -7.55 -4.66 -7.14
CA VAL A 46 -6.79 -3.41 -7.05
C VAL A 46 -5.49 -3.51 -7.87
N ALA A 47 -5.18 -2.46 -8.62
CA ALA A 47 -3.95 -2.37 -9.38
C ALA A 47 -2.77 -2.03 -8.45
N PHE A 48 -1.57 -2.51 -8.82
CA PHE A 48 -0.36 -2.25 -8.03
C PHE A 48 -0.09 -0.74 -7.84
N GLU A 49 -0.38 0.09 -8.84
CA GLU A 49 -0.21 1.54 -8.76
C GLU A 49 -1.18 2.19 -7.78
N GLU A 50 -2.39 1.65 -7.64
CA GLU A 50 -3.36 2.11 -6.64
C GLU A 50 -2.90 1.72 -5.24
N VAL A 51 -2.30 0.53 -5.07
CA VAL A 51 -1.67 0.12 -3.79
C VAL A 51 -0.51 1.03 -3.41
N LEU A 52 0.32 1.43 -4.38
CA LEU A 52 1.40 2.39 -4.16
C LEU A 52 0.85 3.76 -3.72
N ASP A 53 -0.13 4.29 -4.46
CA ASP A 53 -0.73 5.58 -4.19
C ASP A 53 -1.39 5.63 -2.79
N GLU A 54 -2.26 4.67 -2.49
CA GLU A 54 -2.92 4.60 -1.18
C GLU A 54 -1.89 4.33 -0.07
N GLY A 55 -0.85 3.53 -0.37
CA GLY A 55 0.31 3.40 0.50
C GLY A 55 0.92 4.74 0.87
N LEU A 56 1.23 5.58 -0.11
CA LEU A 56 1.77 6.91 0.14
C LEU A 56 0.79 7.78 0.93
N CYS A 57 -0.49 7.79 0.57
CA CYS A 57 -1.53 8.56 1.27
C CYS A 57 -1.54 8.31 2.78
N PHE A 58 -1.39 7.06 3.21
CA PHE A 58 -1.51 6.68 4.63
C PHE A 58 -0.16 6.45 5.33
N GLY A 59 0.97 6.64 4.65
CA GLY A 59 2.30 6.41 5.23
C GLY A 59 2.70 4.94 5.29
N TRP A 60 2.16 4.14 4.38
CA TRP A 60 2.39 2.72 4.20
C TRP A 60 3.30 2.44 2.99
N SER A 61 3.81 1.21 2.91
CA SER A 61 4.72 0.77 1.85
C SER A 61 4.55 -0.70 1.50
N GLU A 62 4.76 -0.92 0.21
CA GLU A 62 4.83 -2.13 -0.57
C GLU A 62 6.29 -2.65 -0.66
N SER A 63 6.74 -3.46 0.30
CA SER A 63 8.18 -3.76 0.45
C SER A 63 8.67 -5.05 -0.19
N MET A 64 7.83 -6.08 -0.29
CA MET A 64 8.24 -7.42 -0.72
C MET A 64 7.12 -8.08 -1.52
N ARG A 65 7.48 -8.68 -2.65
CA ARG A 65 6.57 -9.53 -3.41
C ARG A 65 6.89 -11.00 -3.14
N ARG A 66 5.84 -11.82 -2.99
CA ARG A 66 5.94 -13.28 -2.92
C ARG A 66 4.99 -13.92 -3.95
N LYS A 67 5.31 -15.14 -4.34
CA LYS A 67 4.44 -15.95 -5.19
C LYS A 67 3.12 -16.22 -4.44
N GLY A 68 2.00 -15.95 -5.10
CA GLY A 68 0.67 -16.36 -4.66
C GLY A 68 0.29 -17.68 -5.33
N ASP A 69 -0.94 -17.75 -5.83
CA ASP A 69 -1.42 -18.83 -6.69
C ASP A 69 -1.10 -18.57 -8.18
N GLU A 70 -1.68 -19.37 -9.08
CA GLU A 70 -1.49 -19.23 -10.53
C GLU A 70 -1.99 -17.88 -11.07
N GLN A 71 -3.02 -17.32 -10.45
CA GLN A 71 -3.72 -16.11 -10.88
C GLN A 71 -3.26 -14.86 -10.14
N SER A 72 -2.58 -14.99 -9.00
CA SER A 72 -2.27 -13.87 -8.10
C SER A 72 -0.81 -13.83 -7.65
N TYR A 73 -0.45 -12.73 -6.98
CA TYR A 73 0.76 -12.63 -6.18
C TYR A 73 0.45 -11.91 -4.87
N LEU A 74 1.31 -12.08 -3.88
CA LEU A 74 1.18 -11.40 -2.59
C LEU A 74 2.18 -10.26 -2.51
N GLN A 75 1.69 -9.07 -2.18
CA GLN A 75 2.48 -7.87 -1.94
C GLN A 75 2.43 -7.55 -0.46
N LYS A 76 3.60 -7.57 0.19
CA LYS A 76 3.73 -7.15 1.57
C LYS A 76 3.44 -5.67 1.67
N PHE A 77 2.46 -5.32 2.49
CA PHE A 77 1.98 -3.97 2.64
C PHE A 77 1.90 -3.61 4.13
N THR A 78 2.76 -2.71 4.57
CA THR A 78 2.96 -2.41 6.00
C THR A 78 3.17 -0.92 6.23
N PRO A 79 2.92 -0.39 7.44
CA PRO A 79 3.33 0.95 7.82
C PRO A 79 4.82 1.18 7.53
N ARG A 80 5.19 2.38 7.06
CA ARG A 80 6.60 2.75 6.88
C ARG A 80 7.27 2.87 8.25
N ARG A 81 8.43 2.24 8.39
CA ARG A 81 9.24 2.33 9.62
C ARG A 81 10.20 3.51 9.61
N THR A 82 10.62 3.94 8.41
CA THR A 82 11.54 5.06 8.24
C THR A 82 10.78 6.30 7.82
N LYS A 83 11.13 7.45 8.42
CA LYS A 83 10.65 8.76 8.00
C LYS A 83 11.45 9.23 6.78
N GLY A 84 10.76 9.83 5.81
CA GLY A 84 11.34 10.34 4.58
C GLY A 84 11.38 9.32 3.44
N THR A 85 11.55 9.83 2.22
CA THR A 85 11.87 9.01 1.06
C THR A 85 12.88 9.74 0.17
N THR A 86 13.85 8.99 -0.37
CA THR A 86 14.75 9.46 -1.43
C THR A 86 14.33 8.94 -2.80
N SER A 87 13.21 8.20 -2.89
CA SER A 87 12.69 7.67 -4.14
C SER A 87 12.05 8.80 -4.95
N LYS A 88 12.68 9.15 -6.08
CA LYS A 88 12.12 10.14 -7.03
C LYS A 88 10.69 9.77 -7.44
N ARG A 89 10.43 8.48 -7.67
CA ARG A 89 9.08 7.99 -7.99
C ARG A 89 8.08 8.30 -6.87
N ASN A 90 8.42 8.00 -5.61
CA ASN A 90 7.50 8.25 -4.50
C ASN A 90 7.24 9.75 -4.31
N LEU A 91 8.24 10.59 -4.53
CA LEU A 91 8.08 12.05 -4.50
C LEU A 91 7.15 12.55 -5.60
N GLU A 92 7.26 12.04 -6.83
CA GLU A 92 6.38 12.40 -7.95
C GLU A 92 4.93 11.98 -7.68
N HIS A 93 4.71 10.75 -7.22
CA HIS A 93 3.38 10.28 -6.82
C HIS A 93 2.83 11.10 -5.65
N ALA A 94 3.64 11.37 -4.62
CA ALA A 94 3.21 12.17 -3.47
C ALA A 94 2.80 13.58 -3.88
N LYS A 95 3.58 14.24 -4.76
CA LYS A 95 3.25 15.58 -5.27
C LYS A 95 1.87 15.57 -5.94
N ARG A 96 1.64 14.65 -6.89
CA ARG A 96 0.33 14.50 -7.53
C ARG A 96 -0.79 14.27 -6.51
N LEU A 97 -0.59 13.37 -5.54
CA LEU A 97 -1.60 13.04 -4.53
C LEU A 97 -1.89 14.22 -3.57
N ILE A 98 -0.92 15.10 -3.33
CA ILE A 98 -1.11 16.35 -2.58
C ILE A 98 -1.97 17.31 -3.40
N GLU A 99 -1.65 17.50 -4.69
CA GLU A 99 -2.43 18.35 -5.60
C GLU A 99 -3.88 17.87 -5.76
N GLU A 100 -4.09 16.55 -5.75
CA GLU A 100 -5.42 15.92 -5.77
C GLU A 100 -6.14 15.95 -4.41
N GLY A 101 -5.52 16.45 -3.34
CA GLY A 101 -6.11 16.48 -1.99
C GLY A 101 -6.31 15.10 -1.34
N LYS A 102 -5.61 14.07 -1.84
CA LYS A 102 -5.77 12.66 -1.40
C LYS A 102 -4.86 12.27 -0.25
N MET A 103 -3.76 12.99 -0.03
CA MET A 103 -2.80 12.70 1.04
C MET A 103 -3.42 12.85 2.43
N MET A 104 -3.12 11.90 3.31
CA MET A 104 -3.49 11.98 4.73
C MET A 104 -2.32 12.54 5.56
N PRO A 105 -2.59 13.10 6.75
CA PRO A 105 -1.54 13.57 7.65
C PRO A 105 -0.48 12.51 7.98
N ALA A 106 -0.89 11.23 8.07
CA ALA A 106 0.03 10.11 8.31
C ALA A 106 1.02 9.92 7.15
N GLY A 107 0.56 10.04 5.90
CA GLY A 107 1.41 9.97 4.72
C GLY A 107 2.42 11.11 4.64
N LEU A 108 1.97 12.35 4.88
CA LEU A 108 2.87 13.51 4.90
C LEU A 108 3.96 13.37 5.97
N ARG A 109 3.58 12.97 7.19
CA ARG A 109 4.54 12.67 8.26
C ARG A 109 5.54 11.59 7.87
N ALA A 110 5.06 10.49 7.28
CA ALA A 110 5.91 9.38 6.85
C ALA A 110 6.90 9.80 5.76
N LEU A 111 6.53 10.73 4.88
CA LEU A 111 7.41 11.28 3.85
C LEU A 111 8.30 12.45 4.33
N GLY A 112 8.13 12.91 5.58
CA GLY A 112 8.87 14.07 6.10
C GLY A 112 8.41 15.39 5.49
N MET A 113 7.16 15.46 5.03
CA MET A 113 6.52 16.61 4.40
C MET A 113 5.46 17.27 5.31
N ALA A 114 5.51 16.97 6.61
CA ALA A 114 4.66 17.52 7.65
C ALA A 114 5.50 18.10 8.79
#